data_AF-A0A6L9ZLN0-F1
#
_entry.id   AF-A0A6L9ZLN0-F1
#
_cell.length_a   1.000
_cell.length_b   1.000
_cell.length_c   1.000
_cell.angle_alpha   90.00
_cell.angle_beta   90.00
_cell.angle_gamma   90.00
#
_symmetry.space_group_name_H-M   'P 1'
#
loop_
_entity.id
_entity.type
_entity.pdbx_description
1 polymer ?
#
loop_
_entity_poly.entity_id
_entity_poly.type
_entity_poly.pdbx_seq_one_letter_code
_entity_poly.pdbx_strand_id
1 'polypeptide(L)' 'MLLKYKYKLKPHKRQGVIISNWLEMARKQYNYRLAERLNWFESTRTPVNACDLNVSVVPVDRIYHAYPRI' A
#
# COMPACT_ATOMS: atom_id res chain seq x y z
N MET A 1 36.82 15.03 -12.01
CA MET A 1 35.67 15.88 -12.39
C MET A 1 34.47 14.99 -12.62
N LEU A 2 33.37 15.17 -11.88
CA LEU A 2 32.15 14.34 -11.99
C LEU A 2 31.10 15.06 -12.87
N LEU A 3 30.76 14.48 -14.03
CA LEU A 3 29.67 14.98 -14.87
C LEU A 3 28.32 14.57 -14.28
N LYS A 4 27.51 15.56 -13.88
CA LYS A 4 26.12 15.35 -13.45
C LYS A 4 25.18 15.64 -14.62
N TYR A 5 24.63 14.59 -15.21
CA TYR A 5 23.62 14.73 -16.26
C TYR A 5 22.23 14.93 -15.66
N LYS A 6 21.50 15.95 -16.14
CA LYS A 6 20.08 16.15 -15.83
C LYS A 6 19.25 15.57 -16.98
N TYR A 7 18.57 14.46 -16.72
CA TYR A 7 17.65 13.86 -17.68
C TYR A 7 16.24 14.42 -17.47
N LYS A 8 15.59 14.85 -18.55
CA LYS A 8 14.17 15.23 -18.56
C LYS A 8 13.41 14.22 -19.41
N LEU A 9 12.48 13.50 -18.79
CA LEU A 9 11.54 12.69 -19.57
C LEU A 9 10.63 13.59 -20.39
N LYS A 10 10.59 13.36 -21.70
CA LYS A 10 9.63 13.96 -22.64
C LYS A 10 8.84 12.84 -23.29
N PRO A 11 7.85 12.26 -22.57
CA PRO A 11 7.09 11.14 -23.11
C PRO A 11 6.27 11.57 -24.33
N HIS A 12 6.21 10.71 -25.34
CA HIS A 12 5.28 10.87 -26.46
C HIS A 12 3.84 10.75 -25.97
N LYS A 13 2.86 11.28 -26.72
CA LYS A 13 1.43 11.27 -26.33
C LYS A 13 0.95 9.89 -25.88
N ARG A 14 1.29 8.84 -26.64
CA ARG A 14 0.96 7.44 -26.31
C ARG A 14 1.60 6.96 -25.00
N GLN A 15 2.86 7.32 -24.75
CA GLN A 15 3.55 6.97 -23.51
C GLN A 15 2.93 7.67 -22.31
N GLY A 16 2.50 8.93 -22.47
CA GLY A 16 1.80 9.68 -21.42
C GLY A 16 0.52 8.98 -20.95
N VAL A 17 -0.29 8.48 -21.88
CA VAL A 17 -1.51 7.71 -21.56
C VAL A 17 -1.18 6.44 -20.78
N ILE A 18 -0.17 5.69 -21.21
CA ILE A 18 0.26 4.46 -20.52
C ILE A 18 0.72 4.76 -19.09
N ILE A 19 1.57 5.77 -18.92
CA ILE A 19 2.07 6.19 -17.61
C ILE A 19 0.90 6.61 -16.70
N SER A 20 -0.06 7.38 -17.23
CA SER A 20 -1.24 7.78 -16.47
C SER A 20 -2.06 6.58 -16.00
N ASN A 21 -2.25 5.58 -16.86
CA ASN A 21 -2.98 4.36 -16.49
C ASN A 21 -2.24 3.57 -15.40
N TRP A 22 -0.91 3.46 -15.49
CA TRP A 22 -0.09 2.83 -14.46
C TRP A 22 -0.16 3.56 -13.12
N LEU A 23 -0.10 4.90 -13.15
CA LEU A 23 -0.23 5.72 -11.95
C LEU A 23 -1.60 5.53 -11.29
N GLU A 24 -2.66 5.44 -12.08
CA GLU A 24 -4.01 5.16 -11.55
C GLU A 24 -4.12 3.78 -10.91
N MET A 25 -3.54 2.74 -11.52
CA MET A 25 -3.49 1.40 -10.92
C MET A 25 -2.68 1.40 -9.62
N ALA A 26 -1.51 2.05 -9.62
CA ALA A 26 -0.68 2.17 -8.42
C ALA A 26 -1.38 2.93 -7.30
N ARG A 27 -2.09 4.01 -7.62
CA ARG A 27 -2.89 4.78 -6.64
C ARG A 27 -3.98 3.94 -6.01
N LYS A 28 -4.75 3.19 -6.82
CA LYS A 28 -5.79 2.29 -6.33
C LYS A 28 -5.21 1.21 -5.42
N GLN A 29 -4.10 0.60 -5.85
CA GLN A 29 -3.43 -0.44 -5.08
C GLN A 29 -2.88 0.07 -3.74
N TYR A 30 -2.30 1.27 -3.75
CA TYR A 30 -1.84 1.93 -2.54
C TYR A 30 -2.98 2.21 -1.57
N ASN A 31 -4.08 2.80 -2.06
CA ASN A 31 -5.25 3.10 -1.24
C ASN A 31 -5.88 1.84 -0.64
N TYR A 32 -5.96 0.76 -1.42
CA TYR A 32 -6.45 -0.54 -0.93
C TYR A 32 -5.57 -1.06 0.22
N ARG A 33 -4.25 -1.12 0.04
CA ARG A 33 -3.33 -1.59 1.08
C ARG A 33 -3.30 -0.70 2.32
N LEU A 34 -3.47 0.61 2.14
CA LEU A 34 -3.58 1.54 3.25
C LEU A 34 -4.83 1.24 4.08
N ALA A 35 -5.96 1.00 3.43
CA ALA A 35 -7.20 0.62 4.10
C ALA A 35 -7.07 -0.71 4.85
N GLU A 36 -6.44 -1.74 4.26
CA GLU A 36 -6.16 -3.01 4.95
C GLU A 36 -5.34 -2.80 6.23
N ARG A 37 -4.29 -1.97 6.17
CA ARG A 37 -3.46 -1.65 7.33
C ARG A 37 -4.25 -0.94 8.42
N LEU A 38 -5.08 0.04 8.06
CA LEU A 38 -5.92 0.76 9.02
C LEU A 38 -6.95 -0.18 9.66
N ASN A 39 -7.60 -1.04 8.87
CA ASN A 39 -8.51 -2.05 9.38
C ASN A 39 -7.81 -3.01 10.35
N TRP A 40 -6.59 -3.45 10.04
CA TRP A 40 -5.79 -4.28 10.93
C TRP A 40 -5.47 -3.56 12.25
N PHE A 41 -5.08 -2.28 12.17
CA PHE A 41 -4.79 -1.48 13.35
C PHE A 41 -6.03 -1.32 14.25
N GLU A 42 -7.18 -0.96 13.68
CA GLU A 42 -8.44 -0.81 14.43
C GLU A 42 -8.90 -2.12 15.07
N SER A 43 -8.70 -3.24 14.37
CA SER A 43 -9.11 -4.56 14.86
C SER A 43 -8.13 -5.19 15.86
N THR A 44 -6.87 -4.74 15.90
CA THR A 44 -5.84 -5.23 16.84
C THR A 44 -5.59 -4.27 18.00
N ARG A 45 -6.12 -3.04 17.93
CA ARG A 45 -6.01 -2.02 18.96
C ARG A 45 -6.53 -2.53 20.31
N THR A 46 -5.73 -2.36 21.35
CA THR A 46 -6.11 -2.54 22.76
C THR A 46 -6.42 -1.19 23.41
N PRO A 47 -7.23 -1.15 24.48
CA PRO A 47 -7.44 0.08 25.24
C PRO A 47 -6.13 0.60 25.85
N VAL A 48 -5.97 1.92 25.93
CA VAL A 48 -4.71 2.57 26.37
C VAL A 48 -4.33 2.19 27.80
N ASN A 49 -5.32 1.86 28.63
CA ASN A 49 -5.17 1.53 30.05
C ASN A 49 -5.12 0.02 30.33
N ALA A 50 -5.16 -0.86 29.33
CA ALA A 50 -5.01 -2.30 29.52
C ALA A 50 -4.50 -2.99 28.24
N CYS A 51 -3.46 -3.81 28.37
CA CYS A 51 -3.02 -4.70 27.29
C CYS A 51 -3.49 -6.12 27.60
N ASP A 52 -4.16 -6.74 26.63
CA ASP A 52 -4.52 -8.15 26.72
C ASP A 52 -3.25 -9.00 26.52
N LEU A 53 -3.13 -10.14 27.22
CA LEU A 53 -1.97 -11.06 27.06
C LEU A 53 -2.00 -11.83 25.72
N ASN A 54 -3.05 -11.63 24.92
CA ASN A 54 -3.22 -12.24 23.62
C ASN A 54 -2.39 -11.50 22.55
N VAL A 55 -1.61 -12.24 21.77
CA VAL A 55 -0.66 -11.71 20.76
C VAL A 55 -1.37 -11.05 19.55
N SER A 56 -2.61 -11.44 19.24
CA SER A 56 -3.46 -10.71 18.30
C SER A 56 -4.94 -10.85 18.67
N VAL A 57 -5.67 -9.72 18.68
CA VAL A 57 -7.14 -9.70 18.85
C VAL A 57 -7.84 -10.25 17.59
N VAL A 58 -7.18 -10.13 16.44
CA VAL A 58 -7.67 -10.64 15.16
C VAL A 58 -7.11 -12.03 14.91
N PRO A 59 -7.94 -13.03 14.56
CA PRO A 59 -7.47 -14.35 14.18
C PRO A 59 -6.64 -14.29 12.89
N VAL A 60 -5.44 -14.89 12.93
CA VAL A 60 -4.37 -14.73 11.92
C VAL A 60 -4.78 -15.20 10.52
N ASP A 61 -5.68 -16.19 10.44
CA ASP A 61 -6.33 -16.64 9.21
C ASP A 61 -6.96 -15.47 8.45
N ARG A 62 -7.72 -14.59 9.11
CA ARG A 62 -8.36 -13.45 8.45
C ARG A 62 -7.41 -12.37 7.94
N ILE A 63 -6.16 -12.33 8.40
CA ILE A 63 -5.16 -11.33 7.99
C ILE A 63 -4.60 -11.65 6.59
N TYR A 64 -4.42 -12.93 6.25
CA TYR A 64 -3.78 -13.34 4.99
C TYR A 64 -4.76 -13.77 3.88
N HIS A 65 -6.06 -13.90 4.18
CA HIS A 65 -7.07 -14.29 3.19
C HIS A 65 -7.42 -13.20 2.16
N ALA A 66 -7.16 -11.93 2.45
CA ALA A 66 -7.57 -10.81 1.59
C ALA A 66 -6.61 -10.53 0.41
N TYR A 67 -5.46 -11.19 0.34
CA TYR A 67 -4.52 -10.99 -0.75
C TYR A 67 -4.94 -11.83 -1.96
N PRO A 68 -5.28 -11.22 -3.11
CA PRO A 68 -5.44 -12.00 -4.32
C PRO A 68 -4.09 -12.66 -4.63
N ARG A 69 -4.04 -14.00 -4.58
CA ARG A 69 -2.93 -14.76 -5.12
C ARG A 69 -2.91 -14.46 -6.62
N ILE A 70 -1.96 -13.64 -7.03
CA ILE A 70 -1.61 -13.44 -8.45
C ILE A 70 -0.91 -14.71 -8.92
#